data_AF-A0A5B0C1W0-F1
#
_entry.id   AF-A0A5B0C1W0-F1
#
_cell.length_a   1.000
_cell.length_b   1.000
_cell.length_c   1.000
_cell.angle_alpha   90.00
_cell.angle_beta   90.00
_cell.angle_gamma   90.00
#
_symmetry.space_group_name_H-M   'P 1'
#
loop_
_entity.id
_entity.type
_entity.pdbx_description
1 polymer ?
#
loop_
_entity_poly.entity_id
_entity_poly.type
_entity_poly.pdbx_seq_one_letter_code
_entity_poly.pdbx_strand_id
1 'polypeptide(L)'
;MRFSLFMLLSTMASVTYAATTDPTAWGQFNTRMHEMLDTTGWHFDQAMDTKQIAKEYQSNQARAQIIFSKPGIYRGRVSKVMMDDQGAFLVIDQGKSTAAIVHLAGYQAWPWKTSGSKSEILGIQPFIEFAANFDAGQELFFQCRRVEFGLGIYLRNCLVFPPVVAATKFAPELINEIDIGAAFEDMIKARASEGWSRPPSLQSGLEVELQIALKMDGVVDSVIVTKSSGDTLFDKSAVAALKNIGRLAEMQEMKPSDVNRYRLFTMKLKPADLIL
;
A
#
# COMPACT_ATOMS: atom_id res chain seq x y z
N MET A 1 -42.94 22.40 46.20
CA MET A 1 -41.58 22.16 45.68
C MET A 1 -41.60 20.88 44.85
N ARG A 2 -41.48 20.98 43.52
CA ARG A 2 -41.39 19.83 42.59
C ARG A 2 -39.94 19.68 42.16
N PHE A 3 -39.28 18.59 42.54
CA PHE A 3 -37.97 18.22 42.00
C PHE A 3 -38.19 17.54 40.65
N SER A 4 -37.69 18.15 39.56
CA SER A 4 -37.61 17.49 38.25
C SER A 4 -36.30 16.73 38.16
N LEU A 5 -36.41 15.42 37.95
CA LEU A 5 -35.32 14.50 37.70
C LEU A 5 -34.88 14.67 36.23
N PHE A 6 -33.76 15.34 35.98
CA PHE A 6 -33.15 15.36 34.64
C PHE A 6 -32.39 14.05 34.42
N MET A 7 -32.95 13.20 33.56
CA MET A 7 -32.32 11.99 33.06
C MET A 7 -31.26 12.40 32.03
N LEU A 8 -29.99 12.38 32.41
CA LEU A 8 -28.86 12.57 31.49
C LEU A 8 -28.75 11.35 30.58
N LEU A 9 -29.32 11.45 29.38
CA LEU A 9 -29.08 10.53 28.28
C LEU A 9 -27.65 10.77 27.77
N SER A 10 -26.69 10.01 28.27
CA SER A 10 -25.34 9.97 27.72
C SER A 10 -25.38 9.27 26.36
N THR A 11 -25.48 10.05 25.29
CA THR A 11 -25.28 9.58 23.92
C THR A 11 -23.80 9.24 23.75
N MET A 12 -23.47 7.96 23.82
CA MET A 12 -22.22 7.47 23.24
C MET A 12 -22.30 7.71 21.73
N ALA A 13 -21.58 8.72 21.25
CA ALA A 13 -21.30 8.86 19.84
C ALA A 13 -20.40 7.69 19.44
N SER A 14 -21.00 6.60 18.98
CA SER A 14 -20.29 5.54 18.28
C SER A 14 -19.72 6.16 17.01
N VAL A 15 -18.44 6.50 17.02
CA VAL A 15 -17.70 6.79 15.80
C VAL A 15 -17.72 5.50 15.00
N THR A 16 -18.63 5.44 14.03
CA THR A 16 -18.63 4.37 13.04
C THR A 16 -17.34 4.56 12.25
N TYR A 17 -16.37 3.65 12.45
CA TYR A 17 -15.29 3.46 11.49
C TYR A 17 -15.98 3.07 10.18
N ALA A 18 -16.27 4.07 9.35
CA ALA A 18 -16.44 3.82 7.94
C ALA A 18 -15.05 3.37 7.46
N ALA A 19 -14.83 2.06 7.48
CA ALA A 19 -13.81 1.42 6.68
C ALA A 19 -14.15 1.78 5.23
N THR A 20 -13.67 2.94 4.80
CA THR A 20 -13.66 3.29 3.39
C THR A 20 -12.74 2.27 2.77
N THR A 21 -13.32 1.34 2.03
CA THR A 21 -12.60 0.43 1.15
C THR A 21 -12.05 1.26 0.01
N ASP A 22 -11.09 2.14 0.28
CA ASP A 22 -10.31 2.83 -0.74
C ASP A 22 -9.29 1.81 -1.27
N PRO A 23 -9.50 1.25 -2.47
CA PRO A 23 -8.64 0.20 -2.99
C PRO A 23 -7.21 0.71 -3.22
N THR A 24 -7.05 2.02 -3.44
CA THR A 24 -5.73 2.64 -3.64
C THR A 24 -4.96 2.68 -2.34
N ALA A 25 -5.58 3.14 -1.24
CA ALA A 25 -4.96 3.17 0.08
C ALA A 25 -4.56 1.76 0.55
N TRP A 26 -5.45 0.79 0.38
CA TRP A 26 -5.17 -0.61 0.69
C TRP A 26 -4.06 -1.18 -0.20
N GLY A 27 -4.06 -0.88 -1.51
CA GLY A 27 -3.00 -1.30 -2.42
C GLY A 27 -1.62 -0.78 -2.00
N GLN A 28 -1.51 0.50 -1.61
CA GLN A 28 -0.27 1.08 -1.11
C GLN A 28 0.19 0.43 0.19
N PHE A 29 -0.72 0.25 1.15
CA PHE A 29 -0.43 -0.41 2.42
C PHE A 29 0.04 -1.86 2.21
N ASN A 30 -0.67 -2.64 1.40
CA ASN A 30 -0.37 -4.05 1.17
C ASN A 30 0.94 -4.23 0.41
N THR A 31 1.21 -3.41 -0.61
CA THR A 31 2.52 -3.37 -1.29
C THR A 31 3.64 -3.19 -0.27
N ARG A 32 3.46 -2.25 0.66
CA ARG A 32 4.45 -1.95 1.70
C ARG A 32 4.60 -3.10 2.70
N MET A 33 3.51 -3.73 3.11
CA MET A 33 3.55 -4.90 4.01
C MET A 33 4.24 -6.09 3.34
N HIS A 34 3.90 -6.42 2.09
CA HIS A 34 4.56 -7.50 1.34
C HIS A 34 6.07 -7.26 1.22
N GLU A 35 6.49 -6.05 0.85
CA GLU A 35 7.91 -5.69 0.79
C GLU A 35 8.63 -5.98 2.12
N MET A 36 8.02 -5.64 3.27
CA MET A 36 8.65 -5.91 4.57
C MET A 36 8.64 -7.38 4.97
N LEU A 37 7.57 -8.10 4.66
CA LEU A 37 7.49 -9.54 4.93
C LEU A 37 8.53 -10.30 4.12
N ASP A 38 8.73 -9.94 2.85
CA ASP A 38 9.73 -10.57 1.98
C ASP A 38 11.16 -10.27 2.41
N THR A 39 11.41 -9.04 2.90
CA THR A 39 12.77 -8.58 3.22
C THR A 39 13.20 -8.83 4.65
N THR A 40 12.29 -8.75 5.62
CA THR A 40 12.59 -8.88 7.05
C THR A 40 11.80 -9.97 7.76
N GLY A 41 10.78 -10.54 7.11
CA GLY A 41 9.89 -11.51 7.73
C GLY A 41 9.05 -10.92 8.85
N TRP A 42 8.63 -11.77 9.79
CA TRP A 42 7.87 -11.38 10.99
C TRP A 42 8.65 -11.78 12.25
N HIS A 43 9.81 -11.16 12.43
CA HIS A 43 10.81 -11.52 13.46
C HIS A 43 11.08 -10.37 14.43
N PHE A 44 10.04 -9.87 15.08
CA PHE A 44 10.18 -8.78 16.07
C PHE A 44 10.96 -9.18 17.33
N ASP A 45 11.12 -10.47 17.58
CA ASP A 45 12.03 -11.01 18.59
C ASP A 45 13.50 -10.63 18.34
N GLN A 46 13.85 -10.33 17.08
CA GLN A 46 15.18 -9.92 16.65
C GLN A 46 15.29 -8.40 16.43
N ALA A 47 14.28 -7.63 16.83
CA ALA A 47 14.25 -6.18 16.62
C ALA A 47 15.43 -5.47 17.31
N MET A 48 16.19 -4.71 16.53
CA MET A 48 17.33 -3.94 17.01
C MET A 48 16.87 -2.72 17.82
N ASP A 49 17.43 -2.51 19.00
CA ASP A 49 17.20 -1.28 19.78
C ASP A 49 17.79 -0.08 19.01
N THR A 50 17.01 0.98 18.79
CA THR A 50 17.46 2.14 18.01
C THR A 50 18.73 2.81 18.56
N LYS A 51 19.03 2.68 19.86
CA LYS A 51 20.28 3.19 20.46
C LYS A 51 21.52 2.49 19.90
N GLN A 52 21.37 1.25 19.43
CA GLN A 52 22.48 0.51 18.81
C GLN A 52 22.86 1.10 17.45
N ILE A 53 21.90 1.69 16.71
CA ILE A 53 22.17 2.39 15.44
C ILE A 53 23.13 3.55 15.67
N ALA A 54 22.87 4.36 16.72
CA ALA A 54 23.72 5.49 17.08
C ALA A 54 25.13 5.03 17.46
N LYS A 55 25.23 3.95 18.24
CA LYS A 55 26.52 3.36 18.63
C LYS A 55 27.31 2.88 17.41
N GLU A 56 26.64 2.22 16.47
CA GLU A 56 27.27 1.68 15.26
C GLU A 56 27.75 2.81 14.34
N TYR A 57 26.93 3.84 14.14
CA TYR A 57 27.30 5.01 13.35
C TYR A 57 28.48 5.78 13.95
N GLN A 58 28.50 5.97 15.26
CA GLN A 58 29.62 6.61 15.96
C GLN A 58 30.91 5.79 15.87
N SER A 59 30.81 4.45 15.84
CA SER A 59 31.97 3.58 15.71
C SER A 59 32.54 3.56 14.30
N ASN A 60 31.69 3.47 13.27
CA ASN A 60 32.12 3.42 11.88
C ASN A 60 30.97 3.84 10.95
N GLN A 61 31.04 5.08 10.45
CA GLN A 61 30.00 5.65 9.61
C GLN A 61 29.81 4.91 8.28
N ALA A 62 30.91 4.50 7.62
CA ALA A 62 30.82 3.80 6.33
C ALA A 62 30.16 2.42 6.49
N ARG A 63 30.54 1.68 7.53
CA ARG A 63 29.95 0.38 7.85
C ARG A 63 28.47 0.53 8.22
N ALA A 64 28.13 1.53 9.05
CA ALA A 64 26.76 1.83 9.40
C ALA A 64 25.91 2.16 8.16
N GLN A 65 26.41 2.98 7.23
CA GLN A 65 25.70 3.27 5.98
C GLN A 65 25.42 1.99 5.17
N ILE A 66 26.36 1.05 5.09
CA ILE A 66 26.16 -0.21 4.38
C ILE A 66 25.12 -1.08 5.10
N ILE A 67 25.28 -1.29 6.42
CA ILE A 67 24.40 -2.16 7.22
C ILE A 67 22.95 -1.64 7.17
N PHE A 68 22.77 -0.34 7.39
CA PHE A 68 21.44 0.25 7.54
C PHE A 68 20.84 0.79 6.24
N SER A 69 21.51 0.63 5.10
CA SER A 69 20.92 0.91 3.78
C SER A 69 19.83 -0.09 3.36
N LYS A 70 19.70 -1.21 4.09
CA LYS A 70 18.78 -2.30 3.81
C LYS A 70 17.56 -2.27 4.75
N PRO A 71 16.46 -2.96 4.40
CA PRO A 71 15.32 -3.11 5.29
C PRO A 71 15.71 -3.77 6.62
N GLY A 72 15.08 -3.31 7.71
CA GLY A 72 15.41 -3.78 9.06
C GLY A 72 14.24 -3.66 10.03
N ILE A 73 14.32 -4.45 11.11
CA ILE A 73 13.38 -4.44 12.22
C ILE A 73 14.03 -3.75 13.42
N TYR A 74 13.34 -2.76 13.97
CA TYR A 74 13.81 -1.94 15.06
C TYR A 74 12.77 -1.84 16.17
N ARG A 75 13.22 -1.46 17.36
CA ARG A 75 12.34 -1.12 18.48
C ARG A 75 12.89 0.04 19.29
N GLY A 76 12.00 0.76 19.94
CA GLY A 76 12.40 1.85 20.82
C GLY A 76 11.21 2.51 21.51
N ARG A 77 11.52 3.44 22.41
CA ARG A 77 10.51 4.15 23.19
C ARG A 77 10.21 5.52 22.60
N VAL A 78 8.93 5.79 22.34
CA VAL A 78 8.47 7.10 21.90
C VAL A 78 8.81 8.13 22.96
N SER A 79 9.62 9.12 22.59
CA SER A 79 9.90 10.29 23.42
C SER A 79 8.92 11.41 23.14
N LYS A 80 8.56 11.60 21.86
CA LYS A 80 7.58 12.60 21.43
C LYS A 80 7.04 12.26 20.03
N VAL A 81 5.78 12.61 19.77
CA VAL A 81 5.18 12.64 18.43
C VAL A 81 5.34 14.05 17.86
N MET A 82 5.86 14.18 16.64
CA MET A 82 6.05 15.46 15.97
C MET A 82 5.45 15.44 14.56
N MET A 83 5.12 16.64 14.09
CA MET A 83 4.59 16.92 12.76
C MET A 83 5.40 18.06 12.16
N ASP A 84 5.81 17.93 10.91
CA ASP A 84 6.36 19.02 10.09
C ASP A 84 5.72 19.02 8.70
N ASP A 85 6.28 19.82 7.79
CA ASP A 85 5.88 19.89 6.38
C ASP A 85 6.17 18.61 5.59
N GLN A 86 7.01 17.71 6.11
CA GLN A 86 7.33 16.40 5.53
C GLN A 86 6.48 15.26 6.10
N GLY A 87 5.66 15.52 7.13
CA GLY A 87 4.63 14.61 7.64
C GLY A 87 4.72 14.34 9.15
N ALA A 88 4.14 13.21 9.59
CA ALA A 88 4.20 12.76 10.97
C ALA A 88 5.42 11.87 11.20
N PHE A 89 6.13 12.11 12.29
CA PHE A 89 7.26 11.27 12.68
C PHE A 89 7.32 11.09 14.20
N LEU A 90 7.79 9.91 14.59
CA LEU A 90 7.99 9.56 15.99
C LEU A 90 9.45 9.81 16.34
N VAL A 91 9.67 10.61 17.39
CA VAL A 91 10.99 10.75 17.99
C VAL A 91 11.18 9.64 19.00
N ILE A 92 12.14 8.77 18.73
CA ILE A 92 12.40 7.56 19.50
C ILE A 92 13.70 7.73 20.29
N ASP A 93 13.65 7.32 21.56
CA ASP A 93 14.80 7.20 22.46
C ASP A 93 15.66 8.48 22.56
N GLN A 94 15.02 9.64 22.72
CA GLN A 94 15.72 10.92 22.86
C GLN A 94 16.53 10.97 24.17
N GLY A 95 17.81 11.32 24.03
CA GLY A 95 18.80 11.44 25.10
C GLY A 95 19.98 12.34 24.70
N LYS A 96 21.18 12.12 25.25
CA LYS A 96 22.28 13.11 25.23
C LYS A 96 22.96 13.43 23.88
N SER A 97 22.69 12.76 22.75
CA SER A 97 23.37 13.19 21.51
C SER A 97 22.77 12.83 20.15
N THR A 98 21.89 11.84 19.99
CA THR A 98 21.28 11.60 18.65
C THR A 98 19.89 10.98 18.77
N ALA A 99 18.89 11.71 18.29
CA ALA A 99 17.51 11.21 18.23
C ALA A 99 17.34 10.30 17.01
N ALA A 100 16.69 9.15 17.21
CA ALA A 100 16.17 8.34 16.11
C ALA A 100 14.80 8.88 15.73
N ILE A 101 14.65 9.29 14.47
CA ILE A 101 13.42 9.86 13.92
C ILE A 101 12.81 8.83 12.99
N VAL A 102 11.60 8.38 13.30
CA VAL A 102 10.88 7.38 12.51
C VAL A 102 9.88 8.07 11.60
N HIS A 103 10.17 8.08 10.30
CA HIS A 103 9.23 8.53 9.27
C HIS A 103 8.30 7.37 8.89
N LEU A 104 7.01 7.57 9.15
CA LEU A 104 5.97 6.58 8.91
C LEU A 104 5.76 6.32 7.41
N ALA A 105 5.40 5.09 7.06
CA ALA A 105 4.80 4.78 5.77
C ALA A 105 3.43 5.46 5.64
N GLY A 106 3.01 5.75 4.41
CA GLY A 106 1.80 6.55 4.11
C GLY A 106 0.52 6.06 4.80
N TYR A 107 0.39 4.74 4.94
CA TYR A 107 -0.71 4.08 5.63
C TYR A 107 -0.18 3.06 6.63
N GLN A 108 -0.93 2.86 7.72
CA GLN A 108 -0.60 1.96 8.81
C GLN A 108 -1.84 1.12 9.15
N ALA A 109 -1.63 -0.14 9.53
CA ALA A 109 -2.72 -0.98 10.01
C ALA A 109 -3.21 -0.51 11.38
N TRP A 110 -4.50 -0.20 11.47
CA TRP A 110 -5.19 0.15 12.70
C TRP A 110 -6.72 0.14 12.50
N PRO A 111 -7.51 -0.39 13.46
CA PRO A 111 -7.08 -1.06 14.67
C PRO A 111 -6.63 -2.51 14.42
N TRP A 112 -5.87 -3.05 15.36
CA TRP A 112 -5.48 -4.46 15.38
C TRP A 112 -6.40 -5.27 16.28
N LYS A 113 -6.69 -6.51 15.88
CA LYS A 113 -7.31 -7.51 16.74
C LYS A 113 -6.34 -8.67 16.94
N THR A 114 -5.99 -8.96 18.18
CA THR A 114 -5.07 -10.05 18.52
C THR A 114 -5.82 -11.21 19.15
N SER A 115 -5.59 -12.43 18.66
CA SER A 115 -6.14 -13.66 19.22
C SER A 115 -5.05 -14.72 19.34
N GLY A 116 -4.60 -14.95 20.58
CA GLY A 116 -3.48 -15.86 20.86
C GLY A 116 -2.21 -15.43 20.14
N SER A 117 -1.71 -16.27 19.24
CA SER A 117 -0.47 -16.04 18.49
C SER A 117 -0.65 -15.35 17.13
N LYS A 118 -1.86 -14.88 16.82
CA LYS A 118 -2.22 -14.24 15.55
C LYS A 118 -2.75 -12.82 15.76
N SER A 119 -2.52 -11.97 14.77
CA SER A 119 -3.09 -10.63 14.65
C SER A 119 -3.90 -10.52 13.36
N GLU A 120 -4.96 -9.73 13.41
CA GLU A 120 -5.85 -9.42 12.29
C GLU A 120 -5.91 -7.90 12.14
N ILE A 121 -5.84 -7.44 10.88
CA ILE A 121 -5.92 -6.02 10.52
C ILE A 121 -7.40 -5.69 10.33
N LEU A 122 -7.99 -4.85 11.19
CA LEU A 122 -9.40 -4.46 11.06
C LEU A 122 -9.58 -3.25 10.13
N GLY A 123 -8.50 -2.52 9.85
CA GLY A 123 -8.52 -1.31 9.02
C GLY A 123 -7.12 -0.76 8.79
N ILE A 124 -7.05 0.30 7.99
CA ILE A 124 -5.85 1.12 7.82
C ILE A 124 -6.17 2.58 8.10
N GLN A 125 -5.15 3.34 8.49
CA GLN A 125 -5.21 4.77 8.70
C GLN A 125 -4.05 5.47 7.98
N PRO A 126 -4.25 6.70 7.47
CA PRO A 126 -3.15 7.57 7.09
C PRO A 126 -2.18 7.77 8.26
N PHE A 127 -0.90 7.98 7.96
CA PHE A 127 0.15 8.11 8.98
C PHE A 127 -0.14 9.15 10.08
N ILE A 128 -0.85 10.24 9.77
CA ILE A 128 -1.20 11.29 10.74
C ILE A 128 -2.20 10.76 11.77
N GLU A 129 -3.28 10.15 11.30
CA GLU A 129 -4.31 9.57 12.17
C GLU A 129 -3.73 8.43 13.00
N PHE A 130 -2.89 7.60 12.38
CA PHE A 130 -2.20 6.53 13.09
C PHE A 130 -1.31 7.08 14.21
N ALA A 131 -0.47 8.08 13.93
CA ALA A 131 0.43 8.68 14.92
C ALA A 131 -0.31 9.31 16.11
N ALA A 132 -1.53 9.80 15.89
CA ALA A 132 -2.38 10.38 16.93
C ALA A 132 -2.86 9.36 17.98
N ASN A 133 -2.69 8.04 17.75
CA ASN A 133 -3.03 7.01 18.73
C ASN A 133 -1.94 6.78 19.80
N PHE A 134 -0.79 7.48 19.71
CA PHE A 134 0.37 7.21 20.55
C PHE A 134 0.83 8.44 21.35
N ASP A 135 1.31 8.16 22.56
CA ASP A 135 1.86 9.13 23.51
C ASP A 135 3.31 8.81 23.86
N ALA A 136 3.98 9.77 24.48
CA ALA A 136 5.33 9.56 25.01
C ALA A 136 5.38 8.42 26.04
N GLY A 137 6.47 7.67 26.04
CA GLY A 137 6.74 6.57 26.95
C GLY A 137 6.34 5.20 26.42
N GLN A 138 5.59 5.11 25.32
CA GLN A 138 5.20 3.82 24.74
C GLN A 138 6.37 3.17 23.99
N GLU A 139 6.57 1.86 24.16
CA GLU A 139 7.48 1.07 23.32
C GLU A 139 6.75 0.69 22.03
N LEU A 140 7.42 0.86 20.90
CA LEU A 140 6.91 0.49 19.58
C LEU A 140 7.97 -0.27 18.80
N PHE A 141 7.49 -1.05 17.84
CA PHE A 141 8.30 -1.82 16.91
C PHE A 141 8.12 -1.27 15.51
N PHE A 142 9.18 -1.33 14.72
CA PHE A 142 9.25 -0.70 13.41
C PHE A 142 9.85 -1.64 12.38
N GLN A 143 9.22 -1.76 11.23
CA GLN A 143 9.80 -2.36 10.03
C GLN A 143 10.07 -1.24 9.03
N CYS A 144 11.34 -0.91 8.82
CA CYS A 144 11.76 0.24 8.04
C CYS A 144 12.53 -0.18 6.80
N ARG A 145 12.41 0.58 5.71
CA ARG A 145 13.05 0.26 4.43
C ARG A 145 14.57 0.50 4.45
N ARG A 146 15.00 1.47 5.25
CA ARG A 146 16.40 1.85 5.46
C ARG A 146 16.52 2.87 6.59
N VAL A 147 17.75 3.13 7.01
CA VAL A 147 18.14 4.24 7.88
C VAL A 147 19.06 5.18 7.12
N GLU A 148 18.76 6.47 7.20
CA GLU A 148 19.56 7.54 6.64
C GLU A 148 20.22 8.32 7.77
N PHE A 149 21.47 8.75 7.54
CA PHE A 149 22.24 9.52 8.50
C PHE A 149 22.43 10.94 8.00
N GLY A 150 22.08 11.93 8.83
CA GLY A 150 22.22 13.35 8.54
C GLY A 150 22.50 14.12 9.83
N LEU A 151 21.70 15.15 10.11
CA LEU A 151 21.72 15.84 11.41
C LEU A 151 21.20 14.95 12.57
N GLY A 152 20.51 13.87 12.23
CA GLY A 152 20.07 12.82 13.13
C GLY A 152 20.10 11.45 12.44
N ILE A 153 19.44 10.48 13.07
CA ILE A 153 19.25 9.13 12.51
C ILE A 153 17.81 9.04 12.06
N TYR A 154 17.59 8.80 10.77
CA TYR A 154 16.26 8.82 10.16
C TYR A 154 15.89 7.43 9.67
N LEU A 155 14.98 6.75 10.38
CA LEU A 155 14.40 5.51 9.94
C LEU A 155 13.28 5.85 8.94
N ARG A 156 13.39 5.41 7.68
CA ARG A 156 12.52 5.86 6.60
C ARG A 156 11.47 4.83 6.20
N ASN A 157 10.27 5.35 5.93
CA ASN A 157 9.12 4.61 5.39
C ASN A 157 8.79 3.38 6.25
N CYS A 158 8.55 3.60 7.54
CA CYS A 158 8.40 2.54 8.53
C CYS A 158 6.93 2.12 8.70
N LEU A 159 6.69 0.82 8.71
CA LEU A 159 5.47 0.23 9.28
C LEU A 159 5.66 0.09 10.79
N VAL A 160 4.63 0.40 11.57
CA VAL A 160 4.73 0.53 13.02
C VAL A 160 3.74 -0.37 13.73
N PHE A 161 4.25 -1.07 14.75
CA PHE A 161 3.54 -2.14 15.42
C PHE A 161 3.55 -1.94 16.93
N PRO A 162 2.38 -1.96 17.59
CA PRO A 162 2.30 -2.02 19.04
C PRO A 162 2.93 -3.32 19.60
N PRO A 163 3.38 -3.34 20.86
CA PRO A 163 3.99 -4.52 21.47
C PRO A 163 3.10 -5.77 21.42
N VAL A 164 1.79 -5.62 21.58
CA VAL A 164 0.83 -6.74 21.52
C VAL A 164 0.79 -7.40 20.14
N VAL A 165 1.03 -6.64 19.08
CA VAL A 165 1.10 -7.13 17.69
C VAL A 165 2.48 -7.70 17.41
N ALA A 166 3.54 -7.01 17.82
CA ALA A 166 4.91 -7.49 17.67
C ALA A 166 5.18 -8.81 18.42
N ALA A 167 4.39 -9.10 19.48
CA ALA A 167 4.46 -10.34 20.22
C ALA A 167 3.80 -11.54 19.51
N THR A 168 3.06 -11.35 18.40
CA THR A 168 2.44 -12.46 17.68
C THR A 168 3.49 -13.29 16.93
N LYS A 169 3.26 -14.60 16.86
CA LYS A 169 4.20 -15.53 16.21
C LYS A 169 4.08 -15.50 14.69
N PHE A 170 2.90 -15.18 14.18
CA PHE A 170 2.60 -15.19 12.76
C PHE A 170 2.27 -13.79 12.28
N ALA A 171 2.74 -13.48 11.07
CA ALA A 171 2.31 -12.31 10.32
C ALA A 171 0.78 -12.34 10.15
N PRO A 172 0.13 -11.16 10.10
CA PRO A 172 -1.28 -11.09 9.77
C PRO A 172 -1.51 -11.58 8.34
N GLU A 173 -2.70 -12.13 8.12
CA GLU A 173 -3.18 -12.34 6.75
C GLU A 173 -3.44 -10.96 6.13
N LEU A 174 -2.77 -10.66 5.02
CA LEU A 174 -2.93 -9.39 4.33
C LEU A 174 -4.25 -9.43 3.55
N ILE A 175 -5.21 -8.65 4.03
CA ILE A 175 -6.52 -8.50 3.40
C ILE A 175 -6.32 -7.53 2.24
N ASN A 176 -6.65 -7.97 1.02
CA ASN A 176 -6.42 -7.26 -0.24
C ASN A 176 -4.95 -7.22 -0.71
N GLU A 177 -4.24 -8.36 -0.74
CA GLU A 177 -3.18 -8.59 -1.75
C GLU A 177 -3.55 -7.81 -3.01
N ILE A 178 -2.64 -7.01 -3.60
CA ILE A 178 -2.91 -6.33 -4.88
C ILE A 178 -3.61 -7.35 -5.74
N ASP A 179 -4.92 -7.18 -5.93
CA ASP A 179 -5.66 -8.09 -6.74
C ASP A 179 -5.26 -7.66 -8.14
N ILE A 180 -4.17 -8.26 -8.61
CA ILE A 180 -3.69 -8.05 -9.97
C ILE A 180 -4.86 -8.34 -10.91
N GLY A 181 -5.75 -9.27 -10.55
CA GLY A 181 -7.00 -9.52 -11.24
C GLY A 181 -8.02 -8.37 -11.17
N ALA A 182 -8.08 -7.55 -10.13
CA ALA A 182 -8.93 -6.36 -10.07
C ALA A 182 -8.33 -5.16 -10.82
N ALA A 183 -7.00 -5.00 -10.78
CA ALA A 183 -6.29 -3.90 -11.44
C ALA A 183 -5.90 -4.22 -12.90
N PHE A 184 -6.10 -5.46 -13.36
CA PHE A 184 -5.58 -5.93 -14.65
C PHE A 184 -6.12 -5.15 -15.85
N GLU A 185 -7.41 -4.82 -15.86
CA GLU A 185 -8.01 -4.07 -16.96
C GLU A 185 -7.40 -2.67 -17.11
N ASP A 186 -7.06 -2.01 -16.01
CA ASP A 186 -6.42 -0.70 -16.05
C ASP A 186 -4.97 -0.79 -16.54
N MET A 187 -4.26 -1.88 -16.22
CA MET A 187 -2.95 -2.18 -16.81
C MET A 187 -3.04 -2.43 -18.33
N ILE A 188 -4.07 -3.15 -18.77
CA ILE A 188 -4.32 -3.39 -20.20
C ILE A 188 -4.55 -2.06 -20.93
N LYS A 189 -5.34 -1.15 -20.36
CA LYS A 189 -5.56 0.20 -20.91
C LYS A 189 -4.26 0.99 -20.98
N ALA A 190 -3.48 1.00 -19.91
CA ALA A 190 -2.18 1.68 -19.87
C ALA A 190 -1.25 1.20 -20.98
N ARG A 191 -1.10 -0.12 -21.14
CA ARG A 191 -0.28 -0.71 -22.21
C ARG A 191 -0.85 -0.47 -23.60
N ALA A 192 -2.17 -0.51 -23.76
CA ALA A 192 -2.81 -0.18 -25.04
C ALA A 192 -2.50 1.27 -25.45
N SER A 193 -2.53 2.20 -24.50
CA SER A 193 -2.25 3.62 -24.69
C SER A 193 -0.85 3.84 -25.28
N GLU A 194 0.16 3.09 -24.82
CA GLU A 194 1.55 3.20 -25.32
C GLU A 194 1.67 2.96 -26.83
N GLY A 195 0.86 2.05 -27.37
CA GLY A 195 0.88 1.65 -28.78
C GLY A 195 -0.26 2.23 -29.63
N TRP A 196 -1.10 3.11 -29.07
CA TRP A 196 -2.31 3.55 -29.75
C TRP A 196 -2.04 4.64 -30.79
N SER A 197 -2.43 4.37 -32.04
CA SER A 197 -2.40 5.35 -33.11
C SER A 197 -3.72 6.12 -33.16
N ARG A 198 -3.75 7.28 -32.51
CA ARG A 198 -4.92 8.16 -32.42
C ARG A 198 -5.46 8.53 -33.81
N PRO A 199 -6.74 8.21 -34.13
CA PRO A 199 -7.37 8.66 -35.37
C PRO A 199 -7.47 10.19 -35.45
N PRO A 200 -7.42 10.78 -36.67
CA PRO A 200 -7.42 12.25 -36.85
C PRO A 200 -8.74 12.93 -36.45
N SER A 201 -9.85 12.19 -36.46
CA SER A 201 -11.16 12.67 -35.98
C SER A 201 -11.66 11.74 -34.87
N LEU A 202 -11.95 12.30 -33.70
CA LEU A 202 -12.60 11.60 -32.59
C LEU A 202 -13.86 12.35 -32.22
N GLN A 203 -15.01 11.73 -32.41
CA GLN A 203 -16.27 12.27 -31.95
C GLN A 203 -16.35 12.17 -30.41
N SER A 204 -17.17 13.03 -29.80
CA SER A 204 -17.46 12.94 -28.37
C SER A 204 -18.34 11.73 -28.06
N GLY A 205 -18.06 11.02 -26.97
CA GLY A 205 -18.93 9.94 -26.48
C GLY A 205 -18.70 8.57 -27.14
N LEU A 206 -17.61 8.38 -27.89
CA LEU A 206 -17.26 7.08 -28.44
C LEU A 206 -16.96 6.07 -27.32
N GLU A 207 -17.55 4.88 -27.43
CA GLU A 207 -17.31 3.72 -26.58
C GLU A 207 -17.40 2.47 -27.46
N VAL A 208 -16.32 1.69 -27.55
CA VAL A 208 -16.30 0.40 -28.24
C VAL A 208 -16.28 -0.73 -27.20
N GLU A 209 -17.02 -1.80 -27.46
CA GLU A 209 -16.99 -3.02 -26.64
C GLU A 209 -16.23 -4.11 -27.39
N LEU A 210 -15.26 -4.70 -26.70
CA LEU A 210 -14.29 -5.63 -27.28
C LEU A 210 -14.24 -6.90 -26.45
N GLN A 211 -14.34 -8.06 -27.11
CA GLN A 211 -13.99 -9.34 -26.51
C GLN A 211 -12.50 -9.63 -26.77
N ILE A 212 -11.77 -9.96 -25.70
CA ILE A 212 -10.33 -10.16 -25.70
C ILE A 212 -10.05 -11.56 -25.16
N ALA A 213 -9.19 -12.31 -25.84
CA ALA A 213 -8.68 -13.58 -25.37
C ALA A 213 -7.19 -13.49 -25.07
N LEU A 214 -6.77 -13.96 -23.89
CA LEU A 214 -5.37 -14.04 -23.49
C LEU A 214 -4.96 -15.51 -23.28
N LYS A 215 -3.71 -15.80 -23.62
CA LYS A 215 -3.05 -17.04 -23.22
C LYS A 215 -2.64 -16.98 -21.75
N MET A 216 -2.41 -18.14 -21.13
CA MET A 216 -2.00 -18.22 -19.73
C MET A 216 -0.65 -17.53 -19.43
N ASP A 217 0.16 -17.26 -20.45
CA ASP A 217 1.42 -16.52 -20.34
C ASP A 217 1.27 -15.00 -20.56
N GLY A 218 0.04 -14.49 -20.64
CA GLY A 218 -0.25 -13.06 -20.78
C GLY A 218 -0.18 -12.52 -22.21
N VAL A 219 -0.03 -13.38 -23.23
CA VAL A 219 -0.02 -12.96 -24.64
C VAL A 219 -1.44 -12.83 -25.17
N VAL A 220 -1.72 -11.72 -25.87
CA VAL A 220 -3.00 -11.49 -26.55
C VAL A 220 -3.18 -12.48 -27.70
N ASP A 221 -4.22 -13.30 -27.63
CA ASP A 221 -4.56 -14.30 -28.65
C ASP A 221 -5.55 -13.76 -29.68
N SER A 222 -6.61 -13.08 -29.22
CA SER A 222 -7.58 -12.44 -30.13
C SER A 222 -8.24 -11.20 -29.51
N VAL A 223 -8.71 -10.31 -30.38
CA VAL A 223 -9.48 -9.10 -30.04
C VAL A 223 -10.58 -8.94 -31.10
N ILE A 224 -11.84 -8.93 -30.68
CA ILE A 224 -13.03 -8.88 -31.53
C ILE A 224 -13.96 -7.77 -31.06
N VAL A 225 -14.49 -6.97 -31.99
CA VAL A 225 -15.52 -5.97 -31.68
C VAL A 225 -16.85 -6.67 -31.47
N THR A 226 -17.39 -6.60 -30.25
CA THR A 226 -18.74 -7.12 -29.93
C THR A 226 -19.80 -6.05 -30.08
N LYS A 227 -19.45 -4.77 -29.84
CA LYS A 227 -20.31 -3.61 -30.10
C LYS A 227 -19.48 -2.45 -30.62
N SER A 228 -19.79 -2.01 -31.83
CA SER A 228 -19.13 -0.87 -32.47
C SER A 228 -19.45 0.44 -31.74
N SER A 229 -18.48 1.36 -31.69
CA SER A 229 -18.70 2.73 -31.20
C SER A 229 -19.51 3.60 -32.17
N GLY A 230 -19.72 3.13 -33.41
CA GLY A 230 -20.22 3.94 -34.52
C GLY A 230 -19.13 4.63 -35.33
N ASP A 231 -17.86 4.61 -34.87
CA ASP A 231 -16.70 5.11 -35.60
C ASP A 231 -15.74 3.96 -35.94
N THR A 232 -15.71 3.57 -37.21
CA THR A 232 -14.90 2.44 -37.68
C THR A 232 -13.39 2.68 -37.56
N LEU A 233 -12.93 3.93 -37.60
CA LEU A 233 -11.51 4.26 -37.44
C LEU A 233 -11.09 4.11 -35.98
N PHE A 234 -11.92 4.57 -35.04
CA PHE A 234 -11.70 4.36 -33.62
C PHE A 234 -11.71 2.87 -33.26
N ASP A 235 -12.73 2.12 -33.70
CA ASP A 235 -12.85 0.68 -33.43
C ASP A 235 -11.58 -0.09 -33.90
N LYS A 236 -11.13 0.18 -35.14
CA LYS A 236 -9.91 -0.44 -35.69
C LYS A 236 -8.66 -0.03 -34.91
N SER A 237 -8.55 1.23 -34.51
CA SER A 237 -7.40 1.72 -33.75
C SER A 237 -7.29 1.09 -32.36
N ALA A 238 -8.43 0.88 -31.67
CA ALA A 238 -8.48 0.22 -30.37
C ALA A 238 -8.10 -1.26 -30.46
N VAL A 239 -8.60 -1.97 -31.48
CA VAL A 239 -8.19 -3.35 -31.77
C VAL A 239 -6.69 -3.46 -32.02
N ALA A 240 -6.13 -2.54 -32.81
CA ALA A 240 -4.70 -2.52 -33.10
C ALA A 240 -3.86 -2.26 -31.84
N ALA A 241 -4.25 -1.30 -31.00
CA ALA A 241 -3.58 -1.01 -29.74
C ALA A 241 -3.50 -2.23 -28.83
N LEU A 242 -4.63 -2.92 -28.61
CA LEU A 242 -4.67 -4.12 -27.77
C LEU A 242 -3.83 -5.27 -28.33
N LYS A 243 -3.86 -5.49 -29.65
CA LYS A 243 -3.04 -6.53 -30.29
C LYS A 243 -1.53 -6.25 -30.19
N ASN A 244 -1.13 -4.99 -30.04
CA ASN A 244 0.26 -4.56 -30.03
C ASN A 244 0.88 -4.46 -28.62
N ILE A 245 0.13 -4.74 -27.56
CA ILE A 245 0.60 -4.68 -26.15
C ILE A 245 1.78 -5.63 -25.87
N GLY A 246 1.93 -6.70 -26.66
CA GLY A 246 2.92 -7.74 -26.40
C GLY A 246 2.48 -8.68 -25.28
N ARG A 247 3.35 -8.96 -24.31
CA ARG A 247 3.09 -9.88 -23.19
C ARG A 247 2.80 -9.10 -21.90
N LEU A 248 1.70 -9.44 -21.24
CA LEU A 248 1.33 -8.99 -19.89
C LEU A 248 1.87 -9.98 -18.86
N ALA A 249 3.14 -9.84 -18.48
CA ALA A 249 3.83 -10.78 -17.59
C ALA A 249 3.16 -10.89 -16.20
N GLU A 250 2.48 -9.82 -15.78
CA GLU A 250 1.76 -9.70 -14.52
C GLU A 250 0.61 -10.72 -14.39
N MET A 251 0.14 -11.28 -15.51
CA MET A 251 -0.81 -12.40 -15.51
C MET A 251 -0.30 -13.65 -14.79
N GLN A 252 1.02 -13.85 -14.74
CA GLN A 252 1.63 -15.00 -14.07
C GLN A 252 1.61 -14.87 -12.54
N GLU A 253 1.40 -13.66 -12.03
CA GLU A 253 1.36 -13.35 -10.61
C GLU A 253 -0.09 -13.35 -10.06
N MET A 254 -1.09 -13.54 -10.93
CA MET A 254 -2.51 -13.62 -10.58
C MET A 254 -2.91 -14.98 -9.97
N LYS A 255 -3.99 -14.98 -9.17
CA LYS A 255 -4.63 -16.21 -8.69
C LYS A 255 -5.22 -17.00 -9.86
N PRO A 256 -5.26 -18.35 -9.81
CA PRO A 256 -5.79 -19.18 -10.90
C PRO A 256 -7.23 -18.83 -11.34
N SER A 257 -8.08 -18.38 -10.40
CA SER A 257 -9.43 -17.91 -10.70
C SER A 257 -9.46 -16.66 -11.58
N ASP A 258 -8.53 -15.73 -11.36
CA ASP A 258 -8.43 -14.48 -12.12
C ASP A 258 -7.75 -14.73 -13.47
N VAL A 259 -6.73 -15.60 -13.52
CA VAL A 259 -6.17 -16.11 -14.78
C VAL A 259 -7.29 -16.69 -15.66
N ASN A 260 -8.19 -17.49 -15.10
CA ASN A 260 -9.30 -18.07 -15.86
C ASN A 260 -10.32 -17.00 -16.32
N ARG A 261 -10.57 -15.96 -15.53
CA ARG A 261 -11.43 -14.81 -15.90
C ARG A 261 -10.89 -14.09 -17.14
N TYR A 262 -9.57 -13.92 -17.24
CA TYR A 262 -8.94 -13.18 -18.33
C TYR A 262 -8.60 -14.02 -19.57
N ARG A 263 -8.93 -15.32 -19.60
CA ARG A 263 -8.80 -16.15 -20.81
C ARG A 263 -9.70 -15.68 -21.95
N LEU A 264 -10.89 -15.19 -21.61
CA LEU A 264 -11.84 -14.60 -22.52
C LEU A 264 -12.75 -13.65 -21.75
N PHE A 265 -12.60 -12.35 -21.96
CA PHE A 265 -13.32 -11.31 -21.24
C PHE A 265 -13.75 -10.18 -22.18
N THR A 266 -14.67 -9.35 -21.72
CA THR A 266 -15.16 -8.20 -22.47
C THR A 266 -14.75 -6.91 -21.77
N MET A 267 -14.18 -5.97 -22.52
CA MET A 267 -13.77 -4.66 -22.02
C MET A 267 -14.37 -3.55 -22.89
N LYS A 268 -14.73 -2.44 -22.26
CA LYS A 268 -15.16 -1.21 -22.93
C LYS A 268 -14.01 -0.23 -22.97
N LEU A 269 -13.79 0.39 -24.13
CA LEU A 269 -12.78 1.42 -24.31
C LEU A 269 -13.40 2.71 -24.85
N LYS A 270 -13.02 3.82 -24.24
CA LYS A 270 -13.26 5.18 -24.71
C LYS A 270 -11.94 5.79 -25.14
N PRO A 271 -11.95 6.83 -26.00
CA PRO A 271 -10.73 7.54 -26.34
C PRO A 271 -9.95 8.06 -25.13
N ALA A 272 -10.64 8.48 -24.06
CA ALA A 272 -10.02 8.96 -22.83
C ALA A 272 -9.19 7.89 -22.10
N ASP A 273 -9.49 6.59 -22.30
CA ASP A 273 -8.74 5.48 -21.70
C ASP A 273 -7.41 5.21 -22.44
N LEU A 274 -7.21 5.81 -23.62
CA LEU A 274 -6.05 5.61 -24.51
C LEU A 274 -5.23 6.90 -24.73
N ILE A 275 -5.61 8.01 -24.10
CA ILE A 275 -4.89 9.31 -24.14
C ILE A 275 -4.23 9.55 -22.77
N LEU A 276 -3.74 8.48 -22.13
CA LEU A 276 -3.12 8.55 -20.81
C LEU A 276 -1.80 9.34 -20.82
#